data_AF-A0A6N9VAV8-F1
#
_entry.id   AF-A0A6N9VAV8-F1
#
_cell.length_a   1.000
_cell.length_b   1.000
_cell.length_c   1.000
_cell.angle_alpha   90.00
_cell.angle_beta   90.00
_cell.angle_gamma   90.00
#
_symmetry.space_group_name_H-M   'P 1'
#
loop_
_entity.id
_entity.type
_entity.pdbx_description
1 polymer ?
#
loop_
_entity_poly.entity_id
_entity_poly.type
_entity_poly.pdbx_seq_one_letter_code
_entity_poly.pdbx_strand_id
1 'polypeptide(L)' 'WDAEGNKTTVAFTPATVAVPHTQVTTDPLGHTETTEFDVQRGLSTADIGPNGERVDMEYDPLGRLLKVWDIDR' A
#
# COMPACT_ATOMS: atom_id res chain seq x y z
N TRP A 1 -0.85 6.66 -17.50
CA TRP A 1 -1.64 7.66 -18.23
C TRP A 1 -2.98 7.03 -18.53
N ASP A 2 -4.07 7.67 -18.13
CA ASP A 2 -5.41 7.27 -18.57
C ASP A 2 -5.68 7.78 -20.00
N ALA A 3 -6.90 7.56 -20.52
CA ALA A 3 -7.28 7.96 -21.87
C ALA A 3 -7.30 9.50 -22.05
N GLU A 4 -7.46 10.24 -20.95
CA GLU A 4 -7.51 11.69 -20.88
C GLU A 4 -6.12 12.33 -20.70
N GLY A 5 -5.06 11.52 -20.52
CA GLY A 5 -3.70 12.00 -20.34
C GLY A 5 -3.39 12.44 -18.91
N ASN A 6 -4.12 11.96 -17.91
CA ASN A 6 -3.75 12.13 -16.50
C ASN A 6 -2.72 11.09 -16.07
N LYS A 7 -1.76 11.49 -15.22
CA LYS A 7 -0.64 10.64 -14.82
C LYS A 7 -0.79 10.11 -13.39
N THR A 8 -0.90 8.80 -13.25
CA THR A 8 -0.65 8.10 -11.98
C THR A 8 0.80 7.63 -11.94
N THR A 9 1.48 7.82 -10.81
CA THR A 9 2.83 7.28 -10.58
C THR A 9 2.83 6.26 -9.46
N VAL A 10 3.72 5.28 -9.57
CA VAL A 10 3.94 4.25 -8.55
C VAL A 10 5.42 4.22 -8.23
N ALA A 11 5.75 4.27 -6.94
CA ALA A 11 7.11 4.17 -6.43
C ALA A 11 7.21 3.03 -5.41
N PHE A 12 8.31 2.28 -5.44
CA PHE A 12 8.57 1.17 -4.52
C PHE A 12 9.81 1.45 -3.68
N THR A 13 9.78 1.04 -2.40
CA THR A 13 10.92 1.13 -1.48
C THR A 13 11.27 -0.26 -0.93
N PRO A 14 12.50 -0.75 -1.15
CA PRO A 14 13.51 -0.24 -2.08
C PRO A 14 13.11 -0.41 -3.56
N ALA A 15 13.67 0.41 -4.45
CA ALA A 15 13.23 0.49 -5.85
C ALA A 15 13.68 -0.68 -6.75
N THR A 16 14.80 -1.35 -6.45
CA THR A 16 15.41 -2.29 -7.41
C THR A 16 16.23 -3.44 -6.79
N VAL A 17 16.63 -3.37 -5.51
CA VAL A 17 17.65 -4.27 -4.93
C VAL A 17 17.07 -5.32 -3.97
N ALA A 18 15.93 -5.05 -3.33
CA ALA A 18 15.28 -5.98 -2.43
C ALA A 18 13.76 -6.00 -2.65
N VAL A 19 13.10 -6.97 -2.03
CA VAL A 19 11.64 -7.01 -2.01
C VAL A 19 11.14 -5.70 -1.39
N PRO A 20 10.28 -4.94 -2.10
CA PRO A 20 9.78 -3.70 -1.57
C PRO A 20 8.88 -3.97 -0.36
N HIS A 21 9.13 -3.23 0.72
CA HIS A 21 8.24 -3.23 1.88
C HIS A 21 7.24 -2.08 1.83
N THR A 22 7.39 -1.15 0.89
CA THR A 22 6.48 0.00 0.74
C THR A 22 6.24 0.30 -0.74
N GLN A 23 4.99 0.56 -1.09
CA GLN A 23 4.55 1.11 -2.37
C GLN A 23 3.85 2.44 -2.11
N VAL A 24 4.14 3.45 -2.92
CA VAL A 24 3.43 4.73 -2.90
C VAL A 24 2.83 4.96 -4.27
N THR A 25 1.51 5.12 -4.33
CA THR A 25 0.78 5.53 -5.53
C THR A 25 0.42 6.99 -5.41
N THR A 26 0.67 7.77 -6.45
CA THR A 26 0.28 9.19 -6.51
C THR A 26 -0.66 9.38 -7.68
N ASP A 27 -1.85 9.92 -7.39
CA ASP A 27 -2.85 10.25 -8.39
C ASP A 27 -2.46 11.54 -9.15
N PRO A 28 -3.18 11.87 -10.24
CA PRO A 28 -2.91 13.10 -11.00
C PRO A 28 -3.18 14.40 -10.23
N LEU A 29 -3.98 14.35 -9.16
CA LEU A 29 -4.26 15.48 -8.27
C LEU A 29 -3.19 15.66 -7.19
N GLY A 30 -2.24 14.72 -7.10
CA GLY A 30 -1.15 14.73 -6.12
C GLY A 30 -1.48 14.01 -4.81
N HIS A 31 -2.64 13.37 -4.70
CA HIS A 31 -2.98 12.56 -3.53
C HIS A 31 -2.16 11.28 -3.53
N THR A 32 -1.67 10.90 -2.35
CA THR A 32 -0.81 9.72 -2.17
C THR A 32 -1.50 8.66 -1.35
N GLU A 33 -1.43 7.43 -1.82
CA GLU A 33 -1.80 6.23 -1.06
C GLU A 33 -0.53 5.40 -0.85
N THR A 34 -0.33 4.89 0.36
CA THR A 34 0.84 4.08 0.71
C THR A 34 0.38 2.70 1.15
N THR A 35 0.99 1.66 0.59
CA THR A 35 0.81 0.28 1.03
C THR A 35 2.12 -0.25 1.60
N GLU A 36 2.08 -0.83 2.80
CA GLU A 36 3.19 -1.52 3.44
C GLU A 36 3.03 -3.04 3.26
N PHE A 37 4.13 -3.77 3.05
CA PHE A 37 4.11 -5.20 2.80
C PHE A 37 5.00 -6.00 3.75
N ASP A 38 4.54 -7.21 4.09
CA ASP A 38 5.40 -8.27 4.63
C ASP A 38 6.40 -8.70 3.56
N VAL A 39 7.69 -8.41 3.76
CA VAL A 39 8.77 -8.72 2.80
C VAL A 39 8.98 -10.21 2.51
N GLN A 40 8.52 -11.11 3.39
CA GLN A 40 8.63 -12.55 3.19
C GLN A 40 7.44 -13.11 2.42
N ARG A 41 6.25 -12.53 2.59
CA ARG A 41 4.98 -13.05 2.05
C ARG A 41 4.41 -12.24 0.90
N GLY A 42 4.81 -10.97 0.75
CA GLY A 42 4.24 -10.03 -0.20
C GLY A 42 2.80 -9.63 0.11
N LEU A 43 2.35 -9.81 1.36
CA LEU A 43 1.00 -9.45 1.81
C LEU A 43 0.99 -8.01 2.32
N SER A 44 -0.04 -7.23 1.98
CA SER A 44 -0.24 -5.90 2.56
C SER A 44 -0.43 -6.04 4.06
N THR A 45 0.31 -5.28 4.86
CA THR A 45 0.15 -5.22 6.32
C THR A 45 -0.47 -3.92 6.77
N ALA A 46 -0.37 -2.87 5.95
CA ALA A 46 -1.03 -1.61 6.19
C ALA A 46 -1.34 -0.89 4.88
N ASP A 47 -2.50 -0.25 4.80
CA ASP A 47 -2.84 0.73 3.77
C ASP A 47 -3.07 2.08 4.43
N ILE A 48 -2.47 3.13 3.84
CA ILE A 48 -2.52 4.50 4.35
C ILE A 48 -3.04 5.39 3.23
N GLY A 49 -4.22 5.97 3.45
CA GLY A 49 -4.86 6.84 2.49
C GLY A 49 -4.34 8.29 2.54
N PRO A 50 -4.81 9.14 1.62
CA PRO A 50 -4.27 10.48 1.43
C PRO A 50 -4.54 11.45 2.59
N ASN A 51 -5.48 11.16 3.48
CA ASN A 51 -5.74 11.96 4.68
C ASN A 51 -5.01 11.40 5.93
N GLY A 52 -4.19 10.37 5.77
CA GLY A 52 -3.49 9.69 6.86
C GLY A 52 -4.32 8.65 7.61
N GLU A 53 -5.52 8.32 7.10
CA GLU A 53 -6.27 7.15 7.51
C GLU A 53 -5.44 5.89 7.29
N ARG A 54 -5.34 5.04 8.31
CA ARG A 54 -4.52 3.83 8.29
C ARG A 54 -5.38 2.62 8.60
N VAL A 55 -5.24 1.59 7.78
CA VAL A 55 -5.86 0.28 7.96
C VAL A 55 -4.76 -0.76 8.13
N ASP A 56 -4.73 -1.46 9.28
CA ASP A 56 -3.75 -2.51 9.58
C ASP A 56 -4.35 -3.91 9.40
N MET A 57 -3.55 -4.86 8.93
CA MET A 57 -3.98 -6.22 8.59
C MET A 57 -3.05 -7.27 9.22
N GLU A 58 -3.62 -8.22 9.95
CA GLU A 58 -2.90 -9.35 10.55
C GLU A 58 -3.26 -10.65 9.84
N TYR A 59 -2.26 -11.46 9.52
CA TYR A 59 -2.42 -12.74 8.83
C TYR A 59 -1.88 -13.90 9.66
N ASP A 60 -2.45 -15.07 9.45
CA ASP A 60 -1.88 -16.30 9.97
C ASP A 60 -0.66 -16.77 9.14
N PRO A 61 0.08 -17.80 9.60
CA PRO A 61 1.26 -18.29 8.88
C PRO A 61 0.98 -18.82 7.45
N LEU A 62 -0.28 -19.14 7.12
CA LEU A 62 -0.70 -19.58 5.79
C LEU A 62 -1.16 -18.41 4.89
N GLY A 63 -1.09 -17.17 5.38
CA GLY A 63 -1.48 -15.97 4.65
C GLY A 63 -2.98 -15.69 4.67
N ARG A 64 -3.74 -16.29 5.59
CA ARG A 64 -5.17 -16.01 5.73
C ARG A 64 -5.36 -14.82 6.68
N LEU A 65 -6.20 -13.87 6.30
CA LEU A 65 -6.50 -12.68 7.09
C LEU A 65 -7.19 -13.06 8.41
N LEU A 66 -6.62 -12.62 9.53
CA LEU A 66 -7.13 -12.86 10.88
C LEU A 66 -7.86 -11.64 11.43
N LYS A 67 -7.32 -10.44 11.21
CA LYS A 67 -7.86 -9.18 11.74
C LYS A 67 -7.59 -8.02 10.81
N VAL A 68 -8.47 -7.04 10.92
CA VAL A 68 -8.34 -5.71 10.30
C VAL A 68 -8.61 -4.68 11.39
N TRP A 69 -7.77 -3.66 11.48
CA TRP A 69 -8.04 -2.46 12.28
C TRP A 69 -8.15 -1.27 11.37
N ASP A 70 -9.22 -0.52 11.51
CA ASP A 70 -9.51 0.69 10.74
C ASP A 70 -10.04 1.72 11.73
N ILE A 71 -9.63 2.98 11.61
CA ILE A 71 -10.03 4.04 12.54
C ILE A 71 -11.53 4.36 12.45
N ASP A 72 -12.16 3.99 11.34
CA ASP A 72 -13.58 4.22 11.07
C ASP A 72 -14.49 3.01 11.36
N ARG A 73 -13.99 1.95 12.02
CA ARG A 73 -14.78 0.75 12.38
C ARG A 73 -14.57 0.17 13.76
#